data_AF-A0A7S4FRM8-F1
#
_entry.id   AF-A0A7S4FRM8-F1
#
_cell.length_a   1.000
_cell.length_b   1.000
_cell.length_c   1.000
_cell.angle_alpha   90.00
_cell.angle_beta   90.00
_cell.angle_gamma   90.00
#
_symmetry.space_group_name_H-M   'P 1'
#
loop_
_entity.id
_entity.type
_entity.pdbx_description
1 polymer ?
#
loop_
_entity_poly.entity_id
_entity_poly.type
_entity_poly.pdbx_seq_one_letter_code
_entity_poly.pdbx_strand_id
1 'polypeptide(L)'
;FFFEFVVSEMTCLEKATAMNPKFSSSPFLDGAAPGEADRKAFIDLIGKDNINLWRWVKHLVSYTAEERAALPTLQKDGKPEARSIVILDINPWDAATDLGAMERAIRNTEINGLHWGASNLIPVADGISKLQIHLTIQDSLVSADNIEEAVTGQEEYVQSMDIVAWNKV
;
A
#
# COMPACT_ATOMS: atom_id res chain seq x y z
N PHE A 1 1.54 32.76 26.55
CA PHE A 1 0.34 31.95 26.25
C PHE A 1 -0.42 32.62 25.14
N PHE A 2 -0.23 32.18 23.89
CA PHE A 2 -1.29 32.23 22.88
C PHE A 2 -0.85 31.27 21.77
N PHE A 3 -1.21 30.01 21.96
CA PHE A 3 -1.14 28.98 20.93
C PHE A 3 -2.33 29.28 20.00
N GLU A 4 -2.11 30.05 18.94
CA GLU A 4 -3.08 30.13 17.84
C GLU A 4 -2.99 28.82 17.07
N PHE A 5 -3.86 27.90 17.48
CA PHE A 5 -4.16 26.66 16.80
C PHE A 5 -4.78 27.03 15.46
N VAL A 6 -3.96 27.07 14.40
CA VAL A 6 -4.45 27.09 13.03
C VAL A 6 -5.19 25.77 12.81
N VAL A 7 -6.50 25.77 13.03
CA VAL A 7 -7.37 24.75 12.46
C VAL A 7 -7.31 24.99 10.95
N SER A 8 -6.41 24.30 10.26
CA SER A 8 -6.48 24.24 8.79
C SER A 8 -7.84 23.62 8.45
N GLU A 9 -8.76 24.40 7.88
CA GLU A 9 -9.99 23.86 7.32
C GLU A 9 -9.60 22.94 6.17
N MET A 10 -9.58 21.64 6.44
CA MET A 10 -9.30 20.62 5.44
C MET A 10 -10.33 20.73 4.31
N THR A 11 -9.83 20.76 3.08
CA THR A 11 -10.66 20.69 1.87
C THR A 11 -11.45 19.38 1.85
N CYS A 12 -12.56 19.35 1.11
CA CYS A 12 -13.36 18.13 0.93
C CYS A 12 -12.51 16.94 0.42
N LEU A 13 -11.53 17.21 -0.45
CA LEU A 13 -10.60 16.20 -0.96
C LEU A 13 -9.69 15.64 0.14
N GLU A 14 -9.11 16.49 1.00
CA GLU A 14 -8.25 16.03 2.10
C GLU A 14 -9.03 15.24 3.14
N LYS A 15 -10.26 15.65 3.45
CA LYS A 15 -11.16 14.90 4.34
C LYS A 15 -11.52 13.53 3.75
N ALA A 16 -11.82 13.45 2.45
CA ALA A 16 -12.09 12.20 1.76
C ALA A 16 -10.88 11.25 1.81
N THR A 17 -9.68 11.75 1.49
CA THR A 17 -8.43 10.98 1.53
C THR A 17 -8.13 10.44 2.92
N ALA A 18 -8.30 11.26 3.97
CA ALA A 18 -8.08 10.84 5.35
C ALA A 18 -9.08 9.78 5.85
N MET A 19 -10.26 9.69 5.23
CA MET A 19 -11.26 8.67 5.56
C MET A 19 -11.03 7.33 4.87
N ASN A 20 -10.30 7.30 3.74
CA ASN A 20 -10.12 6.10 2.91
C ASN A 20 -9.62 4.85 3.69
N PRO A 21 -8.62 4.95 4.59
CA PRO A 21 -8.13 3.77 5.33
C PRO A 21 -9.18 3.13 6.25
N LYS A 22 -10.20 3.90 6.69
CA LYS A 22 -11.24 3.41 7.62
C LYS A 22 -12.21 2.42 6.98
N PHE A 23 -12.26 2.36 5.66
CA PHE A 23 -13.11 1.44 4.89
C PHE A 23 -12.36 0.21 4.37
N SER A 24 -11.10 0.01 4.80
CA SER A 24 -10.25 -1.10 4.35
C SER A 24 -10.76 -2.48 4.81
N SER A 25 -11.43 -2.55 5.97
CA SER A 25 -11.93 -3.79 6.57
C SER A 25 -13.45 -3.94 6.54
N SER A 26 -14.20 -2.87 6.28
CA SER A 26 -15.66 -2.84 6.30
C SER A 26 -16.21 -1.77 5.35
N PRO A 27 -17.35 -2.02 4.67
CA PRO A 27 -17.98 -1.03 3.80
C PRO A 27 -18.59 0.17 4.55
N PHE A 28 -18.80 0.06 5.88
CA PHE A 28 -19.35 1.13 6.72
C PHE A 28 -18.56 1.27 8.02
N LEU A 29 -18.61 2.46 8.63
CA LEU A 29 -17.83 2.82 9.81
C LEU A 29 -18.26 2.06 11.08
N ASP A 30 -19.55 1.75 11.23
CA ASP A 30 -20.11 1.14 12.46
C ASP A 30 -20.64 -0.29 12.27
N GLY A 31 -20.29 -0.98 11.17
CA GLY A 31 -20.65 -2.39 10.96
C GLY A 31 -21.05 -2.75 9.53
N ALA A 32 -21.94 -3.74 9.38
CA ALA A 32 -22.34 -4.27 8.07
C ALA A 32 -23.40 -3.42 7.32
N ALA A 33 -23.91 -2.35 7.94
CA ALA A 33 -24.92 -1.47 7.36
C ALA A 33 -24.64 0.00 7.75
N PRO A 34 -25.15 0.99 6.97
CA PRO A 34 -24.92 2.40 7.25
C PRO A 34 -25.43 2.82 8.65
N GLY A 35 -24.53 3.33 9.47
CA GLY A 35 -24.76 3.74 10.85
C GLY A 35 -24.83 5.25 11.05
N GLU A 36 -24.77 5.68 12.31
CA GLU A 36 -24.76 7.09 12.67
C GLU A 36 -23.42 7.76 12.36
N ALA A 37 -22.30 7.04 12.53
CA ALA A 37 -21.00 7.55 12.15
C ALA A 37 -20.92 7.81 10.64
N ASP A 38 -21.48 6.93 9.79
CA ASP A 38 -21.50 7.13 8.34
C ASP A 38 -22.27 8.39 7.95
N ARG A 39 -23.45 8.62 8.57
CA ARG A 39 -24.24 9.84 8.34
C ARG A 39 -23.47 11.08 8.75
N LYS A 40 -22.85 11.07 9.94
CA LYS A 40 -22.10 12.20 10.47
C LYS A 40 -20.87 12.51 9.61
N ALA A 41 -20.13 11.47 9.20
CA ALA A 41 -18.95 11.62 8.36
C ALA A 41 -19.32 12.14 6.96
N PHE A 42 -20.42 11.66 6.39
CA PHE A 42 -20.92 12.17 5.12
C PHE A 42 -21.36 13.64 5.22
N ILE A 43 -22.06 14.04 6.29
CA ILE A 43 -22.45 15.44 6.54
C ILE A 43 -21.20 16.34 6.70
N ASP A 44 -20.17 15.90 7.41
CA ASP A 44 -18.92 16.67 7.57
C ASP A 44 -18.14 16.83 6.25
N LEU A 45 -18.24 15.83 5.36
CA LEU A 45 -17.58 15.83 4.06
C LEU A 45 -18.25 16.79 3.08
N ILE A 46 -19.58 16.70 2.94
CA ILE A 46 -20.31 17.46 1.91
C ILE A 46 -20.96 18.74 2.43
N GLY A 47 -21.04 18.94 3.75
CA GLY A 47 -21.72 20.08 4.38
C GLY A 47 -23.24 19.96 4.38
N LYS A 48 -23.86 20.22 5.54
CA LYS A 48 -25.32 20.13 5.72
C LYS A 48 -26.10 21.11 4.82
N ASP A 49 -25.53 22.28 4.56
CA ASP A 49 -26.24 23.38 3.89
C ASP A 49 -26.18 23.31 2.35
N ASN A 50 -25.46 22.32 1.79
CA ASN A 50 -25.32 22.13 0.35
C ASN A 50 -26.51 21.38 -0.27
N ILE A 51 -27.70 21.98 -0.21
CA ILE A 51 -29.00 21.38 -0.60
C ILE A 51 -28.98 20.73 -1.99
N ASN A 52 -28.34 21.35 -2.98
CA ASN A 52 -28.28 20.81 -4.34
C ASN A 52 -27.38 19.56 -4.44
N LEU A 53 -26.28 19.50 -3.66
CA LEU A 53 -25.43 18.30 -3.59
C LEU A 53 -26.18 17.15 -2.93
N TRP A 54 -26.95 17.40 -1.87
CA TRP A 54 -27.81 16.40 -1.24
C TRP A 54 -28.85 15.83 -2.20
N ARG A 55 -29.46 16.68 -3.03
CA ARG A 55 -30.38 16.23 -4.08
C ARG A 55 -29.68 15.33 -5.09
N TRP A 56 -28.53 15.77 -5.60
CA TRP A 56 -27.74 14.99 -6.56
C TRP A 56 -27.32 13.62 -5.99
N VAL A 57 -26.81 13.56 -4.75
CA VAL A 57 -26.45 12.30 -4.09
C VAL A 57 -27.65 11.36 -3.94
N LYS A 58 -28.82 11.89 -3.56
CA LYS A 58 -30.04 11.09 -3.44
C LYS A 58 -30.45 10.47 -4.78
N HIS A 59 -30.15 11.15 -5.90
CA HIS A 59 -30.35 10.62 -7.24
C HIS A 59 -29.30 9.57 -7.64
N LEU A 60 -28.10 9.52 -7.04
CA LEU A 60 -27.15 8.43 -7.30
C LEU A 60 -27.69 7.06 -6.87
N VAL A 61 -28.58 7.02 -5.87
CA VAL A 61 -29.24 5.78 -5.42
C VAL A 61 -30.12 5.18 -6.53
N SER A 62 -30.63 6.01 -7.47
CA SER A 62 -31.46 5.53 -8.58
C SER A 62 -30.66 4.96 -9.74
N TYR A 63 -29.33 4.93 -9.68
CA TYR A 63 -28.51 4.29 -10.72
C TYR A 63 -28.89 2.81 -10.82
N THR A 64 -29.08 2.35 -12.06
CA THR A 64 -29.25 0.94 -12.40
C THR A 64 -27.98 0.15 -12.08
N ALA A 65 -28.07 -1.19 -12.06
CA ALA A 65 -26.89 -2.03 -11.83
C ALA A 65 -25.80 -1.78 -12.90
N GLU A 66 -26.20 -1.50 -14.14
CA GLU A 66 -25.31 -1.18 -15.26
C GLU A 66 -24.63 0.18 -15.06
N GLU A 67 -25.36 1.22 -14.66
CA GLU A 67 -24.79 2.54 -14.37
C GLU A 67 -23.86 2.53 -13.15
N ARG A 68 -24.17 1.70 -12.13
CA ARG A 68 -23.27 1.49 -10.98
C ARG A 68 -22.01 0.73 -11.37
N ALA A 69 -22.10 -0.21 -12.32
CA ALA A 69 -20.94 -0.89 -12.89
C ALA A 69 -20.09 0.01 -13.80
N ALA A 70 -20.69 1.07 -14.35
CA ALA A 70 -20.04 2.09 -15.16
C ALA A 70 -19.46 3.28 -14.37
N LEU A 71 -19.76 3.39 -13.06
CA LEU A 71 -18.96 4.22 -12.15
C LEU A 71 -17.50 3.76 -12.23
N PRO A 72 -16.51 4.61 -11.88
CA PRO A 72 -15.13 4.17 -11.81
C PRO A 72 -15.07 2.94 -10.92
N THR A 73 -14.98 1.75 -11.54
CA THR A 73 -14.60 0.54 -10.84
C THR A 73 -13.30 0.89 -10.17
N LEU A 74 -13.14 0.54 -8.88
CA LEU A 74 -11.84 0.52 -8.19
C LEU A 74 -10.79 0.29 -9.27
N GLN A 75 -9.83 1.21 -9.46
CA GLN A 75 -8.75 1.01 -10.41
C GLN A 75 -8.02 -0.27 -10.00
N LYS A 76 -8.52 -1.42 -10.47
CA LYS A 76 -7.70 -2.49 -10.97
C LYS A 76 -7.38 -1.96 -12.34
N ASP A 77 -6.23 -1.30 -12.47
CA ASP A 77 -5.75 -0.81 -13.74
C ASP A 77 -5.76 -1.99 -14.72
N GLY A 78 -6.83 -2.07 -15.51
CA GLY A 78 -7.12 -3.17 -16.42
C GLY A 78 -6.30 -3.11 -17.70
N LYS A 79 -5.10 -2.53 -17.65
CA LYS A 79 -4.05 -2.95 -18.57
C LYS A 79 -3.51 -4.27 -18.01
N PRO A 80 -3.08 -5.25 -18.84
CA PRO A 80 -2.21 -6.28 -18.32
C PRO A 80 -0.99 -5.56 -17.73
N GLU A 81 -1.01 -5.35 -16.42
CA GLU A 81 0.11 -4.81 -15.69
C GLU A 81 1.24 -5.81 -15.90
N ALA A 82 2.24 -5.40 -16.68
CA ALA A 82 3.45 -6.17 -16.82
C ALA A 82 4.01 -6.34 -15.41
N ARG A 83 4.04 -7.58 -14.96
CA ARG A 83 4.59 -7.91 -13.66
C ARG A 83 5.92 -8.60 -13.90
N SER A 84 6.83 -8.42 -12.96
CA SER A 84 8.08 -9.14 -12.96
C SER A 84 8.23 -9.88 -11.65
N ILE A 85 8.69 -11.13 -11.73
CA ILE A 85 9.20 -11.87 -10.59
C ILE A 85 10.70 -11.66 -10.56
N VAL A 86 11.19 -11.07 -9.48
CA VAL A 86 12.60 -10.82 -9.24
C VAL A 86 13.05 -11.70 -8.08
N ILE A 87 14.25 -12.27 -8.22
CA ILE A 87 14.91 -13.04 -7.17
C ILE A 87 16.12 -12.25 -6.72
N LEU A 88 16.17 -11.90 -5.45
CA LEU A 88 17.27 -11.18 -4.83
C LEU A 88 18.04 -12.11 -3.89
N ASP A 89 19.36 -12.01 -3.95
CA ASP A 89 20.25 -12.51 -2.91
C ASP A 89 20.69 -11.33 -2.05
N ILE A 90 20.56 -11.47 -0.74
CA ILE A 90 20.89 -10.43 0.24
C ILE A 90 21.95 -11.00 1.17
N ASN A 91 23.12 -10.37 1.15
CA ASN A 91 24.27 -10.80 1.91
C ASN A 91 24.32 -10.04 3.25
N PRO A 92 24.37 -10.75 4.38
CA PRO A 92 24.59 -10.13 5.68
C PRO A 92 26.05 -9.69 5.85
N TRP A 93 26.32 -8.91 6.90
CA TRP A 93 27.69 -8.55 7.27
C TRP A 93 28.53 -9.74 7.75
N ASP A 94 27.94 -10.63 8.55
CA ASP A 94 28.62 -11.81 9.11
C ASP A 94 27.64 -12.94 9.48
N ALA A 95 28.18 -14.06 9.98
CA ALA A 95 27.40 -15.21 10.44
C ALA A 95 26.64 -14.98 11.76
N ALA A 96 26.91 -13.89 12.48
CA ALA A 96 26.24 -13.55 13.72
C ALA A 96 24.98 -12.69 13.50
N THR A 97 24.82 -12.14 12.29
CA THR A 97 23.67 -11.35 11.87
C THR A 97 22.38 -12.17 11.91
N ASP A 98 21.33 -11.67 12.58
CA ASP A 98 20.02 -12.35 12.65
C ASP A 98 19.29 -12.24 11.31
N LEU A 99 19.40 -13.31 10.50
CA LEU A 99 18.76 -13.41 9.19
C LEU A 99 17.23 -13.35 9.26
N GLY A 100 16.63 -13.79 10.37
CA GLY A 100 15.19 -13.72 10.58
C GLY A 100 14.71 -12.31 10.96
N ALA A 101 15.55 -11.53 11.64
CA ALA A 101 15.30 -10.10 11.86
C ALA A 101 15.48 -9.31 10.56
N MET A 102 16.53 -9.61 9.78
CA MET A 102 16.77 -9.02 8.47
C MET A 102 15.60 -9.25 7.52
N GLU A 103 15.10 -10.49 7.41
CA GLU A 103 13.93 -10.79 6.58
C GLU A 103 12.68 -10.02 7.03
N ARG A 104 12.45 -9.94 8.35
CA ARG A 104 11.32 -9.17 8.90
C ARG A 104 11.44 -7.69 8.57
N ALA A 105 12.63 -7.12 8.69
CA ALA A 105 12.89 -5.72 8.37
C ALA A 105 12.62 -5.44 6.88
N ILE A 106 13.13 -6.28 5.98
CA ILE A 106 12.90 -6.17 4.53
C ILE A 106 11.41 -6.31 4.19
N ARG A 107 10.72 -7.30 4.77
CA ARG A 107 9.29 -7.51 4.54
C ARG A 107 8.41 -6.37 5.08
N ASN A 108 8.88 -5.64 6.08
CA ASN A 108 8.18 -4.51 6.66
C ASN A 108 8.30 -3.23 5.80
N THR A 109 9.19 -3.21 4.80
CA THR A 109 9.26 -2.11 3.85
C THR A 109 8.07 -2.17 2.90
N GLU A 110 7.15 -1.21 3.05
CA GLU A 110 5.97 -1.06 2.20
C GLU A 110 6.29 -0.23 0.95
N ILE A 111 6.30 -0.87 -0.22
CA ILE A 111 6.36 -0.20 -1.52
C ILE A 111 5.09 -0.54 -2.30
N ASN A 112 4.41 0.49 -2.80
CA ASN A 112 3.20 0.29 -3.61
C ASN A 112 3.54 -0.47 -4.91
N GLY A 113 2.84 -1.57 -5.17
CA GLY A 113 3.09 -2.42 -6.33
C GLY A 113 4.19 -3.47 -6.15
N LEU A 114 4.78 -3.59 -4.95
CA LEU A 114 5.74 -4.65 -4.60
C LEU A 114 5.10 -5.65 -3.63
N HIS A 115 5.34 -6.93 -3.87
CA HIS A 115 4.93 -8.01 -2.97
C HIS A 115 6.09 -8.94 -2.65
N TRP A 116 6.42 -9.09 -1.37
CA TRP A 116 7.44 -10.02 -0.87
C TRP A 116 6.93 -11.47 -0.89
N GLY A 117 7.50 -12.29 -1.76
CA GLY A 117 7.18 -13.70 -1.94
C GLY A 117 7.91 -14.63 -0.97
N ALA A 118 8.16 -15.86 -1.42
CA ALA A 118 8.89 -16.86 -0.66
C ALA A 118 10.37 -16.47 -0.48
N SER A 119 10.95 -16.90 0.64
CA SER A 119 12.35 -16.68 0.99
C SER A 119 12.98 -17.99 1.41
N ASN A 120 14.29 -18.14 1.16
CA ASN A 120 15.09 -19.28 1.58
C ASN A 120 16.45 -18.78 2.08
N LEU A 121 17.05 -19.50 3.02
CA LEU A 121 18.43 -19.26 3.44
C LEU A 121 19.35 -20.21 2.68
N ILE A 122 20.33 -19.65 1.98
CA ILE A 122 21.29 -20.41 1.18
C ILE A 122 22.66 -20.31 1.86
N PRO A 123 23.26 -21.44 2.28
CA PRO A 123 24.61 -21.44 2.83
C PRO A 123 25.63 -21.12 1.73
N VAL A 124 26.59 -20.24 2.04
CA VAL A 124 27.64 -19.82 1.08
C VAL A 124 28.97 -20.46 1.46
N ALA A 125 29.59 -20.00 2.55
CA ALA A 125 30.87 -20.49 3.07
C ALA A 125 31.06 -20.03 4.54
N ASP A 126 31.90 -20.75 5.29
CA ASP A 126 32.34 -20.37 6.65
C ASP A 126 31.21 -20.03 7.65
N GLY A 127 30.07 -20.72 7.53
CA GLY A 127 28.90 -20.52 8.40
C GLY A 127 28.03 -19.31 8.03
N ILE A 128 28.40 -18.55 7.00
CA ILE A 128 27.61 -17.44 6.48
C ILE A 128 26.56 -17.98 5.52
N SER A 129 25.31 -17.57 5.73
CA SER A 129 24.19 -17.85 4.83
C SER A 129 23.63 -16.54 4.30
N LYS A 130 23.26 -16.54 3.01
CA LYS A 130 22.57 -15.41 2.38
C LYS A 130 21.07 -15.64 2.37
N LEU A 131 20.31 -14.56 2.40
CA LEU A 131 18.86 -14.59 2.25
C LEU A 131 18.52 -14.48 0.77
N GLN A 132 17.90 -15.50 0.20
CA GLN A 132 17.33 -15.44 -1.13
C GLN A 132 15.84 -15.17 -1.01
N ILE A 133 15.35 -14.05 -1.56
CA ILE A 133 13.94 -13.66 -1.47
C ILE A 133 13.36 -13.39 -2.86
N HIS A 134 12.14 -13.89 -3.07
CA HIS A 134 11.34 -13.62 -4.26
C HIS A 134 10.51 -12.37 -4.02
N LEU A 135 10.35 -11.54 -5.04
CA LEU A 135 9.40 -10.43 -5.03
C LEU A 135 8.66 -10.37 -6.37
N THR A 136 7.39 -10.03 -6.29
CA THR A 136 6.55 -9.75 -7.47
C THR A 136 6.32 -8.26 -7.51
N ILE A 137 6.67 -7.63 -8.62
CA ILE A 137 6.50 -6.19 -8.81
C ILE A 137 5.60 -5.87 -9.99
N GLN A 138 4.99 -4.71 -9.91
CA GLN A 138 4.32 -4.05 -11.01
C GLN A 138 5.32 -3.11 -11.71
N ASP A 139 5.69 -3.43 -12.96
CA ASP A 139 6.72 -2.72 -13.72
C ASP A 139 6.41 -1.22 -13.92
N SER A 140 5.13 -0.83 -13.86
CA SER A 140 4.71 0.57 -14.00
C SER A 140 4.87 1.42 -12.74
N LEU A 141 5.03 0.79 -11.57
CA LEU A 141 5.09 1.48 -10.28
C LEU A 141 6.43 1.31 -9.57
N VAL A 142 7.11 0.18 -9.78
CA VAL A 142 8.33 -0.17 -9.04
C VAL A 142 9.49 -0.34 -10.02
N SER A 143 10.54 0.46 -9.82
CA SER A 143 11.82 0.31 -10.54
C SER A 143 12.83 -0.50 -9.73
N ALA A 144 13.92 -0.92 -10.38
CA ALA A 144 15.05 -1.57 -9.71
C ALA A 144 15.63 -0.66 -8.60
N ASP A 145 15.71 0.64 -8.84
CA ASP A 145 16.23 1.61 -7.87
C ASP A 145 15.39 1.64 -6.58
N ASN A 146 14.05 1.53 -6.69
CA ASN A 146 13.18 1.50 -5.51
C ASN A 146 13.43 0.25 -4.65
N ILE A 147 13.68 -0.89 -5.30
CA ILE A 147 14.01 -2.14 -4.61
C ILE A 147 15.37 -2.02 -3.94
N GLU A 148 16.34 -1.45 -4.65
CA GLU A 148 17.70 -1.24 -4.13
C GLU A 148 17.70 -0.35 -2.90
N GLU A 149 17.05 0.80 -2.97
CA GLU A 149 16.94 1.74 -1.84
C GLU A 149 16.25 1.09 -0.62
N ALA A 150 15.19 0.32 -0.85
CA ALA A 150 14.46 -0.36 0.22
C ALA A 150 15.27 -1.45 0.93
N VAL A 151 16.09 -2.19 0.19
CA VAL A 151 16.90 -3.30 0.73
C VAL A 151 18.21 -2.77 1.32
N THR A 152 18.92 -1.91 0.60
CA THR A 152 20.20 -1.35 1.05
C THR A 152 20.04 -0.34 2.19
N GLY A 153 18.85 0.27 2.33
CA GLY A 153 18.52 1.12 3.48
C GLY A 153 18.48 0.38 4.83
N GLN A 154 18.44 -0.97 4.82
CA GLN A 154 18.58 -1.80 6.03
C GLN A 154 20.05 -2.04 6.38
N GLU A 155 20.84 -0.96 6.45
CA GLU A 155 22.30 -0.97 6.62
C GLU A 155 22.79 -1.76 7.85
N GLU A 156 21.93 -1.89 8.87
CA GLU A 156 22.23 -2.63 10.09
C GLU A 156 22.36 -4.16 9.86
N TYR A 157 21.68 -4.70 8.85
CA TYR A 157 21.70 -6.13 8.53
C TYR A 157 22.35 -6.43 7.18
N VAL A 158 22.15 -5.56 6.20
CA VAL A 158 22.49 -5.80 4.79
C VAL A 158 23.87 -5.22 4.47
N GLN A 159 24.78 -6.07 4.01
CA GLN A 159 26.07 -5.66 3.46
C GLN A 159 25.95 -5.30 1.98
N SER A 160 25.28 -6.16 1.21
CA SER A 160 25.06 -5.97 -0.22
C SER A 160 23.82 -6.75 -0.69
N MET A 161 23.32 -6.36 -1.86
CA MET A 161 22.28 -7.09 -2.57
C MET A 161 22.72 -7.43 -3.99
N ASP A 162 22.26 -8.57 -4.49
CA ASP A 162 22.50 -9.05 -5.86
C ASP A 162 21.18 -9.50 -6.50
N ILE A 163 20.97 -9.12 -7.77
CA ILE A 163 19.83 -9.62 -8.56
C ILE A 163 20.23 -10.95 -9.20
N VAL A 164 19.59 -12.03 -8.77
CA VAL A 164 19.83 -13.38 -9.30
C VAL A 164 19.10 -13.61 -10.61
N ALA A 165 17.83 -13.20 -10.66
CA ALA A 165 16.98 -13.41 -11.81
C ALA A 165 15.90 -12.33 -11.90
N TRP A 166 15.53 -12.00 -13.14
CA TRP A 166 14.42 -11.11 -13.45
C TRP A 166 13.55 -11.74 -14.55
N ASN A 167 12.38 -12.24 -14.17
CA ASN A 167 11.46 -12.94 -15.06
C ASN A 167 10.19 -12.10 -15.25
N LYS A 168 9.89 -11.71 -16.49
CA LYS A 168 8.63 -11.03 -16.83
C LYS A 168 7.48 -12.03 -16.89
N VAL A 169 6.34 -11.67 -16.31
CA VAL A 169 5.12 -12.51 -16.19
C VAL A 169 3.86 -11.78 -16.61
#